data_AF-A0A924YW25-F1
#
_entry.id   AF-A0A924YW25-F1
#
_cell.length_a   1.000
_cell.length_b   1.000
_cell.length_c   1.000
_cell.angle_alpha   90.00
_cell.angle_beta   90.00
_cell.angle_gamma   90.00
#
_symmetry.space_group_name_H-M   'P 1'
#
loop_
_entity.id
_entity.type
_entity.pdbx_description
1 polymer ?
#
loop_
_entity_poly.entity_id
_entity_poly.type
_entity_poly.pdbx_seq_one_letter_code
_entity_poly.pdbx_strand_id
1 'polypeptide(L)'
;DHLLDSPHFGERWARHWMDWVRYADSYGSEGDPAIDNGWLYRDYLIRALNADVPFDQLVREHVAGDLLEQPRINQALGINESLIGTAHWRMVFHGFAPTDALDEKVRYTDDAINAFSKAFLGLTVSCARCHDHKFDPISQKDYYALFGVLGSCRPGRAAIDTRDKLDANREKLSLLKPQIRSSVADAWLATGAKLKAALLSRDGPWKMADKPNLLLQPWFMMRKETSGSAAFSDAWQRQIASWRSDRQQRDEHAQRAYWRRWNLADDATYASWFRVGTGLPNKPLAAGEYAVAISGENALAGIYPSGVYSHGLSAKHPARLSSGKVRLDDNCDLWLRVIGDGGASTRYVVEDYPRNGTVFPVTTLSKDWQWQKFDLTYWNEDEIHIEVTSGKDAPLLVNNEARSWFGIREAMIVRKGEPGPPTASREFLDAVFEVAADSPPKSFDDLADCYVQAVNVAVRAWRTGNANDAQAHLLDACLKQGLLPNKLDELVAAKPLINEYRRLEEEIVVPTRVPGLEETVGRNQPLFERGDHKRPQADVPRRFLEAIDATPYQTNQSGRRQLAEDLLRNDNPLTRRVVVNRLWHHLFGRGIVPTPDNFGRLGLPPTHPELL
;
A
#
# COMPACT_ATOMS: atom_id res chain seq x y z
N ASP A 1 -0.78 8.04 -48.07
CA ASP A 1 -0.91 7.88 -46.61
C ASP A 1 -0.65 9.13 -45.76
N HIS A 2 -0.47 10.32 -46.36
CA HIS A 2 -0.21 11.58 -45.61
C HIS A 2 -1.15 11.88 -44.42
N LEU A 3 -2.44 11.54 -44.51
CA LEU A 3 -3.38 11.73 -43.39
C LEU A 3 -3.26 10.66 -42.29
N LEU A 4 -2.86 9.44 -42.65
CA LEU A 4 -2.60 8.34 -41.71
C LEU A 4 -1.24 8.53 -41.01
N ASP A 5 -0.25 9.10 -41.72
CA ASP A 5 1.08 9.39 -41.19
C ASP A 5 1.12 10.67 -40.31
N SER A 6 0.01 11.42 -40.25
CA SER A 6 -0.06 12.66 -39.46
C SER A 6 -0.22 12.34 -37.97
N PRO A 7 0.52 13.01 -37.06
CA PRO A 7 0.34 12.80 -35.61
C PRO A 7 -1.08 13.13 -35.11
N HIS A 8 -1.81 13.98 -35.86
CA HIS A 8 -3.22 14.31 -35.60
C HIS A 8 -4.18 13.14 -35.84
N PHE A 9 -3.74 12.08 -36.55
CA PHE A 9 -4.52 10.85 -36.71
C PHE A 9 -4.85 10.23 -35.34
N GLY A 10 -3.83 9.99 -34.52
CA GLY A 10 -3.97 9.45 -33.17
C GLY A 10 -4.77 10.36 -32.25
N GLU A 11 -4.58 11.68 -32.32
CA GLU A 11 -5.38 12.65 -31.55
C GLU A 11 -6.88 12.54 -31.86
N ARG A 12 -7.23 12.48 -33.16
CA ARG A 12 -8.62 12.39 -33.60
C ARG A 12 -9.24 11.05 -33.21
N TRP A 13 -8.55 9.94 -33.43
CA TRP A 13 -9.08 8.61 -33.13
C TRP A 13 -9.08 8.28 -31.63
N ALA A 14 -8.13 8.80 -30.86
CA ALA A 14 -8.12 8.64 -29.40
C ALA A 14 -9.37 9.26 -28.79
N ARG A 15 -9.85 10.41 -29.29
CA ARG A 15 -11.13 11.00 -28.85
C ARG A 15 -12.29 10.03 -29.01
N HIS A 16 -12.40 9.37 -30.16
CA HIS A 16 -13.46 8.39 -30.42
C HIS A 16 -13.35 7.16 -29.50
N TRP A 17 -12.15 6.67 -29.24
CA TRP A 17 -11.92 5.57 -28.30
C TRP A 17 -12.29 5.96 -26.87
N MET A 18 -11.88 7.15 -26.44
CA MET A 18 -12.22 7.73 -25.15
C MET A 18 -13.73 7.86 -24.95
N ASP A 19 -14.50 8.22 -25.98
CA ASP A 19 -15.97 8.22 -25.93
C ASP A 19 -16.53 6.82 -25.62
N TRP A 20 -15.93 5.75 -26.17
CA TRP A 20 -16.40 4.37 -25.97
C TRP A 20 -16.17 3.88 -24.55
N VAL A 21 -15.03 4.20 -23.96
CA VAL A 21 -14.68 3.80 -22.58
C VAL A 21 -15.11 4.82 -21.53
N ARG A 22 -15.80 5.90 -21.94
CA ARG A 22 -16.29 6.99 -21.08
C ARG A 22 -15.16 7.67 -20.31
N TYR A 23 -14.14 8.11 -21.03
CA TYR A 23 -13.04 8.88 -20.46
C TYR A 23 -13.53 10.05 -19.62
N ALA A 24 -12.91 10.23 -18.46
CA ALA A 24 -13.17 11.35 -17.57
C ALA A 24 -11.87 11.84 -16.92
N ASP A 25 -11.82 13.15 -16.65
CA ASP A 25 -10.77 13.78 -15.83
C ASP A 25 -11.17 13.88 -14.35
N SER A 26 -12.43 13.55 -14.00
CA SER A 26 -13.00 13.59 -12.65
C SER A 26 -14.04 12.48 -12.42
N TYR A 27 -14.48 12.29 -11.18
CA TYR A 27 -15.38 11.19 -10.79
C TYR A 27 -16.88 11.49 -11.00
N GLY A 28 -17.25 12.69 -11.43
CA GLY A 28 -18.61 13.06 -11.84
C GLY A 28 -19.68 13.03 -10.73
N SER A 29 -19.29 13.17 -9.47
CA SER A 29 -20.16 13.04 -8.28
C SER A 29 -20.12 14.27 -7.35
N GLU A 30 -20.84 14.21 -6.23
CA GLU A 30 -20.73 15.21 -5.16
C GLU A 30 -19.28 15.38 -4.70
N GLY A 31 -18.82 16.64 -4.72
CA GLY A 31 -17.44 17.05 -4.49
C GLY A 31 -16.46 16.84 -5.65
N ASP A 32 -16.90 16.21 -6.74
CA ASP A 32 -16.20 15.91 -8.01
C ASP A 32 -14.66 15.96 -7.98
N PRO A 33 -14.00 15.02 -7.27
CA PRO A 33 -12.55 15.00 -7.23
C PRO A 33 -11.97 14.66 -8.61
N ALA A 34 -10.80 15.23 -8.91
CA ALA A 34 -10.06 14.87 -10.11
C ALA A 34 -9.54 13.42 -10.05
N ILE A 35 -9.45 12.77 -11.21
CA ILE A 35 -8.73 11.51 -11.40
C ILE A 35 -7.25 11.86 -11.61
N ASP A 36 -6.46 11.81 -10.54
CA ASP A 36 -5.04 12.18 -10.61
C ASP A 36 -4.29 11.34 -11.65
N ASN A 37 -3.62 12.03 -12.58
CA ASN A 37 -2.95 11.46 -13.75
C ASN A 37 -3.85 10.68 -14.75
N GLY A 38 -5.17 10.89 -14.74
CA GLY A 38 -6.08 10.28 -15.73
C GLY A 38 -5.72 10.60 -17.19
N TRP A 39 -5.20 11.81 -17.43
CA TRP A 39 -4.72 12.29 -18.74
C TRP A 39 -3.61 11.45 -19.37
N LEU A 40 -2.85 10.67 -18.59
CA LEU A 40 -1.85 9.76 -19.15
C LEU A 40 -2.47 8.66 -20.00
N TYR A 41 -3.72 8.26 -19.71
CA TYR A 41 -4.47 7.31 -20.53
C TYR A 41 -4.81 7.89 -21.91
N ARG A 42 -5.24 9.16 -21.97
CA ARG A 42 -5.45 9.87 -23.26
C ARG A 42 -4.16 9.85 -24.08
N ASP A 43 -3.04 10.22 -23.47
CA ASP A 43 -1.77 10.32 -24.19
C ASP A 43 -1.27 8.94 -24.64
N TYR A 44 -1.51 7.89 -23.83
CA TYR A 44 -1.27 6.50 -24.20
C TYR A 44 -2.06 6.10 -25.45
N LEU A 45 -3.35 6.44 -25.53
CA LEU A 45 -4.18 6.12 -26.70
C LEU A 45 -3.66 6.81 -27.96
N ILE A 46 -3.30 8.10 -27.86
CA ILE A 46 -2.74 8.86 -28.99
C ILE A 46 -1.46 8.17 -29.49
N ARG A 47 -0.56 7.80 -28.59
CA ARG A 47 0.68 7.09 -28.94
C ARG A 47 0.41 5.71 -29.54
N ALA A 48 -0.50 4.94 -28.95
CA ALA A 48 -0.83 3.59 -29.41
C ALA A 48 -1.42 3.60 -30.82
N LEU A 49 -2.31 4.55 -31.12
CA LEU A 49 -2.93 4.69 -32.44
C LEU A 49 -1.94 5.19 -33.48
N ASN A 50 -1.08 6.17 -33.15
CA ASN A 50 -0.03 6.64 -34.07
C ASN A 50 1.05 5.59 -34.32
N ALA A 51 1.26 4.66 -33.38
CA ALA A 51 2.19 3.55 -33.53
C ALA A 51 1.57 2.31 -34.20
N ASP A 52 0.30 2.40 -34.65
CA ASP A 52 -0.45 1.29 -35.25
C ASP A 52 -0.41 0.01 -34.40
N VAL A 53 -0.62 0.16 -33.08
CA VAL A 53 -0.63 -0.99 -32.16
C VAL A 53 -1.76 -1.94 -32.57
N PRO A 54 -1.48 -3.26 -32.72
CA PRO A 54 -2.50 -4.24 -33.09
C PRO A 54 -3.72 -4.19 -32.17
N PHE A 55 -4.91 -4.28 -32.75
CA PHE A 55 -6.16 -4.16 -31.99
C PHE A 55 -6.28 -5.19 -30.87
N ASP A 56 -5.82 -6.43 -31.10
CA ASP A 56 -5.84 -7.48 -30.09
C ASP A 56 -4.90 -7.15 -28.92
N GLN A 57 -3.72 -6.61 -29.19
CA GLN A 57 -2.84 -6.07 -28.16
C GLN A 57 -3.53 -4.92 -27.41
N LEU A 58 -4.13 -3.97 -28.12
CA LEU A 58 -4.82 -2.84 -27.50
C LEU A 58 -5.95 -3.33 -26.57
N VAL A 59 -6.77 -4.29 -26.98
CA VAL A 59 -7.82 -4.89 -26.13
C VAL A 59 -7.23 -5.56 -24.88
N ARG A 60 -6.13 -6.32 -25.01
CA ARG A 60 -5.45 -6.93 -23.85
C ARG A 60 -4.96 -5.87 -22.87
N GLU A 61 -4.37 -4.79 -23.37
CA GLU A 61 -3.87 -3.68 -22.54
C GLU A 61 -4.98 -3.01 -21.74
N HIS A 62 -6.17 -2.84 -22.34
CA HIS A 62 -7.30 -2.21 -21.67
C HIS A 62 -7.90 -3.06 -20.55
N VAL A 63 -7.88 -4.38 -20.67
CA VAL A 63 -8.50 -5.27 -19.68
C VAL A 63 -7.49 -5.71 -18.60
N ALA A 64 -6.27 -6.06 -19.02
CA ALA A 64 -5.29 -6.73 -18.19
C ALA A 64 -3.85 -6.30 -18.51
N GLY A 65 -3.65 -5.06 -18.95
CA GLY A 65 -2.33 -4.53 -19.34
C GLY A 65 -1.26 -4.58 -18.25
N ASP A 66 -1.66 -4.47 -17.00
CA ASP A 66 -0.83 -4.64 -15.79
C ASP A 66 -0.45 -6.10 -15.50
N LEU A 67 -1.13 -7.07 -16.14
CA LEU A 67 -0.97 -8.51 -15.95
C LEU A 67 -0.34 -9.21 -17.18
N LEU A 68 0.11 -8.45 -18.18
CA LEU A 68 0.76 -9.03 -19.35
C LEU A 68 2.18 -9.47 -19.00
N GLU A 69 2.52 -10.69 -19.37
CA GLU A 69 3.89 -11.23 -19.23
C GLU A 69 4.89 -10.47 -20.10
N GLN A 70 4.44 -10.03 -21.28
CA GLN A 70 5.24 -9.24 -22.23
C GLN A 70 4.54 -7.91 -22.50
N PRO A 71 4.69 -6.92 -21.60
CA PRO A 71 4.10 -5.61 -21.80
C PRO A 71 4.83 -4.82 -22.89
N ARG A 72 4.11 -3.92 -23.56
CA ARG A 72 4.64 -2.95 -24.49
C ARG A 72 5.38 -1.86 -23.73
N ILE A 73 6.69 -1.76 -24.01
CA ILE A 73 7.56 -0.75 -23.40
C ILE A 73 7.85 0.34 -24.41
N ASN A 74 7.62 1.59 -24.00
CA ASN A 74 8.11 2.75 -24.72
C ASN A 74 9.52 3.08 -24.23
N GLN A 75 10.53 2.69 -25.01
CA GLN A 75 11.94 2.86 -24.64
C GLN A 75 12.37 4.33 -24.58
N ALA A 76 11.82 5.18 -25.45
CA ALA A 76 12.16 6.60 -25.48
C ALA A 76 11.69 7.33 -24.22
N LEU A 77 10.49 7.00 -23.75
CA LEU A 77 9.93 7.57 -22.51
C LEU A 77 10.36 6.77 -21.27
N GLY A 78 10.85 5.54 -21.43
CA GLY A 78 11.15 4.61 -20.35
C GLY A 78 9.92 4.31 -19.50
N ILE A 79 8.79 3.99 -20.14
CA ILE A 79 7.52 3.64 -19.47
C ILE A 79 6.92 2.34 -20.04
N ASN A 80 6.16 1.64 -19.21
CA ASN A 80 5.30 0.53 -19.58
C ASN A 80 3.94 1.08 -20.07
N GLU A 81 3.72 1.03 -21.38
CA GLU A 81 2.49 1.53 -22.00
C GLU A 81 1.30 0.61 -21.70
N SER A 82 1.50 -0.71 -21.74
CA SER A 82 0.41 -1.67 -21.52
C SER A 82 -0.31 -1.45 -20.21
N LEU A 83 0.43 -1.17 -19.14
CA LEU A 83 -0.13 -0.92 -17.82
C LEU A 83 -1.12 0.26 -17.81
N ILE A 84 -0.82 1.32 -18.57
CA ILE A 84 -1.65 2.54 -18.67
C ILE A 84 -3.05 2.21 -19.19
N GLY A 85 -3.15 1.22 -20.09
CA GLY A 85 -4.41 0.78 -20.68
C GLY A 85 -5.50 0.47 -19.64
N THR A 86 -5.13 0.03 -18.43
CA THR A 86 -6.09 -0.31 -17.37
C THR A 86 -6.67 0.87 -16.60
N ALA A 87 -6.21 2.09 -16.87
CA ALA A 87 -6.68 3.29 -16.18
C ALA A 87 -8.18 3.56 -16.38
N HIS A 88 -8.76 3.16 -17.51
CA HIS A 88 -10.20 3.37 -17.77
C HIS A 88 -11.11 2.69 -16.76
N TRP A 89 -10.67 1.59 -16.13
CA TRP A 89 -11.43 0.94 -15.05
C TRP A 89 -11.67 1.85 -13.84
N ARG A 90 -10.95 2.97 -13.76
CA ARG A 90 -11.07 3.98 -12.71
C ARG A 90 -11.88 5.21 -13.12
N MET A 91 -12.38 5.25 -14.36
CA MET A 91 -13.26 6.29 -14.89
C MET A 91 -14.72 5.92 -14.62
N VAL A 92 -15.02 5.60 -13.36
CA VAL A 92 -16.34 5.24 -12.85
C VAL A 92 -16.80 6.29 -11.85
N PHE A 93 -18.10 6.41 -11.62
CA PHE A 93 -18.61 7.32 -10.60
C PHE A 93 -18.25 6.89 -9.17
N HIS A 94 -18.02 7.86 -8.26
CA HIS A 94 -17.86 7.62 -6.82
C HIS A 94 -18.71 8.58 -5.98
N GLY A 95 -19.71 8.05 -5.28
CA GLY A 95 -20.51 8.75 -4.29
C GLY A 95 -19.68 9.35 -3.15
N PHE A 96 -20.22 10.38 -2.50
CA PHE A 96 -19.58 11.08 -1.38
C PHE A 96 -20.05 10.49 -0.03
N ALA A 97 -19.13 9.88 0.71
CA ALA A 97 -19.36 9.31 2.05
C ALA A 97 -20.67 8.48 2.17
N PRO A 98 -20.80 7.37 1.39
CA PRO A 98 -22.01 6.56 1.39
C PRO A 98 -22.24 5.92 2.77
N THR A 99 -23.51 5.82 3.17
CA THR A 99 -23.91 5.09 4.38
C THR A 99 -24.04 3.58 4.15
N ASP A 100 -24.08 3.15 2.89
CA ASP A 100 -24.10 1.74 2.45
C ASP A 100 -22.95 1.54 1.46
N ALA A 101 -21.82 1.08 1.97
CA ALA A 101 -20.58 0.94 1.18
C ALA A 101 -20.69 -0.19 0.15
N LEU A 102 -21.47 -1.23 0.45
CA LEU A 102 -21.72 -2.33 -0.48
C LEU A 102 -22.57 -1.89 -1.67
N ASP A 103 -23.62 -1.11 -1.46
CA ASP A 103 -24.40 -0.54 -2.57
C ASP A 103 -23.53 0.36 -3.47
N GLU A 104 -22.67 1.18 -2.87
CA GLU A 104 -21.70 1.99 -3.62
C GLU A 104 -20.77 1.13 -4.47
N LYS A 105 -20.27 0.01 -3.91
CA LYS A 105 -19.49 -0.97 -4.65
C LYS A 105 -20.25 -1.59 -5.82
N VAL A 106 -21.51 -1.92 -5.60
CA VAL A 106 -22.37 -2.46 -6.66
C VAL A 106 -22.53 -1.45 -7.79
N ARG A 107 -22.76 -0.16 -7.47
CA ARG A 107 -22.95 0.90 -8.46
C ARG A 107 -21.71 1.13 -9.33
N TYR A 108 -20.53 1.31 -8.74
CA TYR A 108 -19.33 1.57 -9.56
C TYR A 108 -18.89 0.33 -10.34
N THR A 109 -19.17 -0.88 -9.85
CA THR A 109 -18.87 -2.13 -10.57
C THR A 109 -19.82 -2.32 -11.74
N ASP A 110 -21.11 -2.03 -11.56
CA ASP A 110 -22.11 -2.03 -12.64
C ASP A 110 -21.76 -1.01 -13.73
N ASP A 111 -21.32 0.19 -13.35
CA ASP A 111 -20.88 1.23 -14.29
C ASP A 111 -19.70 0.76 -15.16
N ALA A 112 -18.70 0.10 -14.53
CA ALA A 112 -17.58 -0.52 -15.22
C ALA A 112 -18.02 -1.64 -16.19
N ILE A 113 -18.90 -2.55 -15.75
CA ILE A 113 -19.44 -3.63 -16.60
C ILE A 113 -20.22 -3.06 -17.78
N ASN A 114 -21.04 -2.02 -17.54
CA ASN A 114 -21.83 -1.36 -18.56
C ASN A 114 -20.95 -0.70 -19.63
N ALA A 115 -19.92 0.05 -19.22
CA ALA A 115 -18.97 0.66 -20.15
C ALA A 115 -18.20 -0.41 -20.95
N PHE A 116 -17.63 -1.39 -20.25
CA PHE A 116 -16.87 -2.49 -20.85
C PHE A 116 -17.69 -3.30 -21.87
N SER A 117 -18.87 -3.79 -21.46
CA SER A 117 -19.69 -4.67 -22.31
C SER A 117 -20.21 -3.95 -23.56
N LYS A 118 -20.53 -2.65 -23.46
CA LYS A 118 -20.89 -1.85 -24.65
C LYS A 118 -19.67 -1.63 -25.54
N ALA A 119 -18.55 -1.19 -24.97
CA ALA A 119 -17.36 -0.83 -25.75
C ALA A 119 -16.81 -2.03 -26.54
N PHE A 120 -16.62 -3.18 -25.88
CA PHE A 120 -15.91 -4.33 -26.45
C PHE A 120 -16.81 -5.45 -26.96
N LEU A 121 -18.08 -5.52 -26.55
CA LEU A 121 -19.01 -6.56 -26.99
C LEU A 121 -20.24 -6.01 -27.71
N GLY A 122 -20.49 -4.69 -27.64
CA GLY A 122 -21.72 -4.11 -28.18
C GLY A 122 -22.97 -4.69 -27.51
N LEU A 123 -22.87 -5.09 -26.24
CA LEU A 123 -23.95 -5.73 -25.49
C LEU A 123 -24.31 -4.94 -24.23
N THR A 124 -25.58 -4.98 -23.86
CA THR A 124 -26.11 -4.37 -22.63
C THR A 124 -26.15 -5.37 -21.47
N VAL A 125 -24.99 -5.93 -21.10
CA VAL A 125 -24.92 -6.99 -20.06
C VAL A 125 -25.41 -6.49 -18.69
N SER A 126 -25.20 -5.21 -18.37
CA SER A 126 -25.71 -4.56 -17.14
C SER A 126 -27.23 -4.65 -16.98
N CYS A 127 -28.00 -4.73 -18.08
CA CYS A 127 -29.45 -4.94 -18.01
C CYS A 127 -29.84 -6.29 -17.40
N ALA A 128 -28.92 -7.25 -17.34
CA ALA A 128 -29.14 -8.55 -16.71
C ALA A 128 -28.91 -8.53 -15.18
N ARG A 129 -28.56 -7.40 -14.58
CA ARG A 129 -28.30 -7.27 -13.12
C ARG A 129 -29.46 -7.77 -12.26
N CYS A 130 -30.69 -7.42 -12.65
CA CYS A 130 -31.89 -7.68 -11.85
C CYS A 130 -32.67 -8.93 -12.29
N HIS A 131 -32.56 -9.33 -13.54
CA HIS A 131 -33.22 -10.50 -14.11
C HIS A 131 -32.49 -10.91 -15.38
N ASP A 132 -32.72 -12.11 -15.89
CA ASP A 132 -32.19 -12.52 -17.20
C ASP A 132 -32.55 -11.50 -18.28
N HIS A 133 -31.62 -11.16 -19.16
CA HIS A 133 -31.83 -10.14 -20.17
C HIS A 133 -33.08 -10.47 -20.99
N LYS A 134 -33.97 -9.48 -21.14
CA LYS A 134 -35.32 -9.69 -21.67
C LYS A 134 -35.37 -10.33 -23.06
N PHE A 135 -34.37 -10.06 -23.89
CA PHE A 135 -34.36 -10.46 -25.30
C PHE A 135 -33.11 -11.21 -25.75
N ASP A 136 -32.00 -11.07 -25.03
CA ASP A 136 -30.70 -11.61 -25.44
C ASP A 136 -30.36 -12.79 -24.53
N PRO A 137 -29.60 -13.79 -24.99
CA PRO A 137 -29.21 -14.95 -24.19
C PRO A 137 -28.10 -14.58 -23.20
N ILE A 138 -28.41 -13.61 -22.32
CA ILE A 138 -27.55 -13.12 -21.25
C ILE A 138 -28.33 -13.36 -19.96
N SER A 139 -27.91 -14.37 -19.22
CA SER A 139 -28.48 -14.69 -17.92
C SER A 139 -28.07 -13.64 -16.89
N GLN A 140 -28.82 -13.58 -15.79
CA GLN A 140 -28.41 -12.81 -14.62
C GLN A 140 -27.05 -13.30 -14.08
N LYS A 141 -26.75 -14.60 -14.22
CA LYS A 141 -25.46 -15.18 -13.82
C LYS A 141 -24.30 -14.62 -14.66
N ASP A 142 -24.51 -14.31 -15.94
CA ASP A 142 -23.45 -13.70 -16.76
C ASP A 142 -23.00 -12.34 -16.21
N TYR A 143 -23.95 -11.52 -15.75
CA TYR A 143 -23.65 -10.25 -15.08
C TYR A 143 -22.83 -10.48 -13.81
N TYR A 144 -23.26 -11.39 -12.93
CA TYR A 144 -22.55 -11.65 -11.66
C TYR A 144 -21.21 -12.36 -11.84
N ALA A 145 -21.03 -13.12 -12.92
CA ALA A 145 -19.73 -13.68 -13.29
C ALA A 145 -18.70 -12.57 -13.60
N LEU A 146 -19.10 -11.56 -14.38
CA LEU A 146 -18.27 -10.37 -14.65
C LEU A 146 -18.09 -9.50 -13.39
N PHE A 147 -19.13 -9.36 -12.58
CA PHE A 147 -19.03 -8.70 -11.28
C PHE A 147 -17.98 -9.36 -10.40
N GLY A 148 -17.96 -10.69 -10.32
CA GLY A 148 -16.94 -11.41 -9.55
C GLY A 148 -15.52 -11.11 -10.03
N VAL A 149 -15.31 -10.92 -11.35
CA VAL A 149 -13.99 -10.53 -11.90
C VAL A 149 -13.58 -9.14 -11.39
N LEU A 150 -14.40 -8.12 -11.62
CA LEU A 150 -14.04 -6.74 -11.26
C LEU A 150 -14.10 -6.49 -9.75
N GLY A 151 -15.05 -7.10 -9.04
CA GLY A 151 -15.21 -7.04 -7.59
C GLY A 151 -14.13 -7.75 -6.79
N SER A 152 -13.29 -8.55 -7.48
CA SER A 152 -12.05 -9.14 -6.95
C SER A 152 -10.81 -8.24 -7.13
N CYS A 153 -10.99 -7.04 -7.67
CA CYS A 153 -9.94 -6.03 -7.80
C CYS A 153 -10.18 -4.90 -6.81
N ARG A 154 -9.11 -4.20 -6.41
CA ARG A 154 -9.18 -2.98 -5.59
C ARG A 154 -8.89 -1.74 -6.42
N PRO A 155 -9.48 -0.58 -6.07
CA PRO A 155 -8.92 0.71 -6.45
C PRO A 155 -7.43 0.79 -6.15
N GLY A 156 -6.61 1.25 -7.09
CA GLY A 156 -5.20 1.46 -6.85
C GLY A 156 -4.52 2.37 -7.85
N ARG A 157 -3.20 2.46 -7.71
CA ARG A 157 -2.32 3.21 -8.61
C ARG A 157 -1.10 2.38 -8.93
N ALA A 158 -0.58 2.52 -10.15
CA ALA A 158 0.57 1.77 -10.59
C ALA A 158 1.65 2.71 -11.13
N ALA A 159 2.90 2.44 -10.73
CA ALA A 159 4.07 3.13 -11.26
C ALA A 159 4.36 2.63 -12.68
N ILE A 160 4.42 3.55 -13.65
CA ILE A 160 4.54 3.18 -15.08
C ILE A 160 5.98 3.18 -15.58
N ASP A 161 6.93 3.75 -14.84
CA ASP A 161 8.33 3.75 -15.23
C ASP A 161 8.86 2.33 -15.42
N THR A 162 9.75 2.14 -16.39
CA THR A 162 10.44 0.86 -16.62
C THR A 162 11.16 0.38 -15.37
N ARG A 163 11.34 -0.95 -15.26
CA ARG A 163 12.02 -1.56 -14.12
C ARG A 163 13.43 -0.98 -13.89
N ASP A 164 14.18 -0.73 -14.94
CA ASP A 164 15.52 -0.13 -14.87
C ASP A 164 15.52 1.24 -14.19
N LYS A 165 14.48 2.06 -14.42
CA LYS A 165 14.31 3.36 -13.74
C LYS A 165 13.88 3.18 -12.30
N LEU A 166 12.93 2.27 -12.03
CA LEU A 166 12.42 2.01 -10.68
C LEU A 166 13.45 1.36 -9.75
N ASP A 167 14.45 0.68 -10.32
CA ASP A 167 15.55 0.02 -9.60
C ASP A 167 16.89 0.75 -9.73
N ALA A 168 16.89 1.96 -10.29
CA ALA A 168 18.08 2.78 -10.40
C ALA A 168 18.82 2.82 -9.06
N ASN A 169 20.10 2.45 -9.08
CA ASN A 169 21.00 2.41 -7.92
C ASN A 169 20.60 1.47 -6.76
N ARG A 170 19.55 0.66 -6.87
CA ARG A 170 19.10 -0.25 -5.79
C ARG A 170 20.21 -1.14 -5.25
N GLU A 171 20.96 -1.79 -6.15
CA GLU A 171 22.05 -2.69 -5.79
C GLU A 171 23.19 -1.94 -5.10
N LYS A 172 23.61 -0.80 -5.67
CA LYS A 172 24.68 0.04 -5.11
C LYS A 172 24.33 0.55 -3.71
N LEU A 173 23.11 1.05 -3.52
CA LEU A 173 22.64 1.50 -2.20
C LEU A 173 22.63 0.34 -1.21
N SER A 174 22.16 -0.84 -1.62
CA SER A 174 22.15 -2.05 -0.77
C SER A 174 23.56 -2.47 -0.35
N LEU A 175 24.55 -2.35 -1.24
CA LEU A 175 25.97 -2.64 -0.93
C LEU A 175 26.61 -1.61 0.00
N LEU A 176 26.17 -0.34 -0.03
CA LEU A 176 26.67 0.71 0.86
C LEU A 176 26.15 0.55 2.29
N LYS A 177 24.92 0.05 2.49
CA LYS A 177 24.32 -0.01 3.82
C LYS A 177 25.13 -0.81 4.85
N PRO A 178 25.66 -2.01 4.56
CA PRO A 178 26.51 -2.72 5.53
C PRO A 178 27.81 -1.98 5.84
N GLN A 179 28.40 -1.30 4.85
CA GLN A 179 29.64 -0.53 5.02
C GLN A 179 29.41 0.68 5.93
N ILE A 180 28.37 1.47 5.67
CA ILE A 180 27.95 2.59 6.52
C ILE A 180 27.67 2.10 7.94
N ARG A 181 26.91 1.01 8.08
CA ARG A 181 26.58 0.40 9.38
C ARG A 181 27.85 0.08 10.17
N SER A 182 28.81 -0.59 9.54
CA SER A 182 30.06 -0.97 10.19
C SER A 182 30.88 0.24 10.62
N SER A 183 31.05 1.23 9.74
CA SER A 183 31.81 2.45 10.05
C SER A 183 31.16 3.30 11.14
N VAL A 184 29.83 3.42 11.16
CA VAL A 184 29.12 4.12 12.24
C VAL A 184 29.25 3.36 13.56
N ALA A 185 29.09 2.03 13.55
CA ALA A 185 29.23 1.22 14.74
C ALA A 185 30.65 1.31 15.34
N ASP A 186 31.69 1.33 14.52
CA ASP A 186 33.07 1.49 14.97
C ASP A 186 33.29 2.85 15.65
N ALA A 187 32.72 3.92 15.09
CA ALA A 187 32.75 5.26 15.71
C ALA A 187 32.01 5.27 17.05
N TRP A 188 30.84 4.62 17.14
CA TRP A 188 30.05 4.54 18.37
C TRP A 188 30.75 3.76 19.49
N LEU A 189 31.39 2.64 19.17
CA LEU A 189 32.14 1.83 20.15
C LEU A 189 33.31 2.62 20.79
N ALA A 190 33.86 3.62 20.09
CA ALA A 190 34.90 4.50 20.63
C ALA A 190 34.37 5.58 21.59
N THR A 191 33.04 5.72 21.75
CA THR A 191 32.44 6.81 22.55
C THR A 191 32.05 6.44 23.98
N GLY A 192 32.31 5.21 24.44
CA GLY A 192 31.87 4.73 25.76
C GLY A 192 32.21 5.68 26.93
N ALA A 193 33.43 6.21 26.99
CA ALA A 193 33.83 7.16 28.02
C ALA A 193 33.07 8.51 27.93
N LYS A 194 32.84 9.01 26.71
CA LYS A 194 32.05 10.23 26.48
C LYS A 194 30.58 10.02 26.85
N LEU A 195 30.02 8.85 26.53
CA LEU A 195 28.67 8.47 26.92
C LEU A 195 28.53 8.41 28.45
N LYS A 196 29.46 7.75 29.15
CA LYS A 196 29.48 7.71 30.62
C LYS A 196 29.50 9.13 31.22
N ALA A 197 30.41 9.98 30.75
CA ALA A 197 30.52 11.37 31.19
C ALA A 197 29.23 12.16 30.91
N ALA A 198 28.64 12.00 29.72
CA ALA A 198 27.39 12.65 29.35
C ALA A 198 26.23 12.22 30.26
N LEU A 199 26.13 10.93 30.62
CA LEU A 199 25.14 10.44 31.58
C LEU A 199 25.36 11.04 32.98
N LEU A 200 26.58 10.99 33.50
CA LEU A 200 26.90 11.51 34.82
C LEU A 200 26.69 13.02 34.96
N SER A 201 26.94 13.79 33.89
CA SER A 201 26.72 15.24 33.84
C SER A 201 25.24 15.64 33.73
N ARG A 202 24.34 14.69 33.45
CA ARG A 202 22.89 14.95 33.37
C ARG A 202 22.28 14.98 34.78
N ASP A 203 22.55 16.06 35.49
CA ASP A 203 21.79 16.51 36.65
C ASP A 203 20.54 17.27 36.14
N GLY A 204 19.62 16.52 35.50
CA GLY A 204 18.48 17.10 34.77
C GLY A 204 17.21 17.26 35.61
N PRO A 205 16.31 18.20 35.24
CA PRO A 205 15.15 18.61 36.04
C PRO A 205 14.15 17.47 36.24
N TRP A 206 13.57 17.38 37.43
CA TRP A 206 12.62 16.33 37.86
C TRP A 206 11.48 16.03 36.86
N LYS A 207 11.10 17.00 36.03
CA LYS A 207 10.04 16.89 35.00
C LYS A 207 10.32 15.83 33.91
N MET A 208 11.57 15.42 33.69
CA MET A 208 11.88 14.35 32.73
C MET A 208 11.51 12.96 33.26
N ALA A 209 11.45 12.80 34.59
CA ALA A 209 11.04 11.57 35.26
C ALA A 209 9.56 11.22 34.97
N ASP A 210 8.75 12.23 34.63
CA ASP A 210 7.33 12.11 34.33
C ASP A 210 7.06 11.70 32.87
N LYS A 211 8.11 11.52 32.03
CA LYS A 211 7.98 11.13 30.62
C LYS A 211 8.26 9.64 30.41
N PRO A 212 7.24 8.76 30.41
CA PRO A 212 7.46 7.32 30.52
C PRO A 212 8.18 6.69 29.33
N ASN A 213 8.15 7.27 28.13
CA ASN A 213 8.78 6.72 26.93
C ASN A 213 10.19 7.26 26.66
N LEU A 214 10.77 8.04 27.59
CA LEU A 214 12.13 8.55 27.46
C LEU A 214 13.16 7.50 27.90
N LEU A 215 14.17 7.22 27.07
CA LEU A 215 15.27 6.28 27.40
C LEU A 215 15.83 6.46 28.82
N LEU A 216 16.15 7.70 29.19
CA LEU A 216 16.73 8.01 30.50
C LEU A 216 15.70 8.28 31.59
N GLN A 217 14.42 7.93 31.40
CA GLN A 217 13.42 8.07 32.45
C GLN A 217 13.82 7.33 33.75
N PRO A 218 14.32 6.07 33.72
CA PRO A 218 14.77 5.40 34.94
C PRO A 218 15.94 6.13 35.61
N TRP A 219 16.86 6.73 34.85
CA TRP A 219 17.95 7.54 35.38
C TRP A 219 17.42 8.75 36.18
N PHE A 220 16.46 9.48 35.61
CA PHE A 220 15.86 10.63 36.29
C PHE A 220 15.00 10.23 37.50
N MET A 221 14.30 9.10 37.44
CA MET A 221 13.58 8.54 38.59
C MET A 221 14.52 8.18 39.73
N MET A 222 15.65 7.51 39.43
CA MET A 222 16.68 7.17 40.41
C MET A 222 17.22 8.43 41.10
N ARG A 223 17.55 9.49 40.34
CA ARG A 223 17.98 10.79 40.89
C ARG A 223 16.90 11.41 41.79
N LYS A 224 15.63 11.37 41.38
CA LYS A 224 14.48 11.91 42.14
C LYS A 224 14.32 11.22 43.47
N GLU A 225 14.31 9.90 43.47
CA GLU A 225 14.08 9.10 44.67
C GLU A 225 15.24 9.19 45.66
N THR A 226 16.48 9.12 45.18
CA THR A 226 17.68 9.20 46.03
C THR A 226 17.89 10.59 46.63
N SER A 227 17.52 11.66 45.91
CA SER A 227 17.52 13.02 46.48
C SER A 227 16.47 13.21 47.57
N GLY A 228 15.39 12.42 47.52
CA GLY A 228 14.30 12.42 48.49
C GLY A 228 14.53 11.47 49.68
N SER A 229 15.78 11.14 50.01
CA SER A 229 16.23 10.25 51.10
C SER A 229 16.14 8.72 50.89
N ALA A 230 15.66 8.23 49.74
CA ALA A 230 15.64 6.78 49.48
C ALA A 230 17.05 6.22 49.27
N ALA A 231 17.33 5.02 49.81
CA ALA A 231 18.57 4.30 49.49
C ALA A 231 18.63 3.96 47.99
N PHE A 232 19.82 3.99 47.40
CA PHE A 232 20.01 3.69 45.97
C PHE A 232 19.47 2.31 45.61
N SER A 233 19.71 1.30 46.45
CA SER A 233 19.19 -0.06 46.28
C SER A 233 17.67 -0.09 46.19
N ASP A 234 16.98 0.66 47.04
CA ASP A 234 15.52 0.63 47.14
C ASP A 234 14.88 1.37 45.96
N ALA A 235 15.50 2.47 45.51
CA ALA A 235 15.12 3.15 44.28
C ALA A 235 15.30 2.21 43.06
N TRP A 236 16.43 1.51 42.98
CA TRP A 236 16.72 0.56 41.89
C TRP A 236 15.72 -0.60 41.85
N GLN A 237 15.40 -1.19 43.01
CA GLN A 237 14.39 -2.26 43.10
C GLN A 237 13.02 -1.81 42.61
N ARG A 238 12.62 -0.56 42.87
CA ARG A 238 11.37 0.01 42.33
C ARG A 238 11.41 0.15 40.80
N GLN A 239 12.55 0.55 40.23
CA GLN A 239 12.70 0.60 38.77
C GLN A 239 12.64 -0.80 38.14
N ILE A 240 13.31 -1.80 38.74
CA ILE A 240 13.20 -3.20 38.31
C ILE A 240 11.76 -3.69 38.36
N ALA A 241 11.03 -3.42 39.46
CA ALA A 241 9.64 -3.82 39.60
C ALA A 241 8.75 -3.18 38.52
N SER A 242 8.96 -1.89 38.23
CA SER A 242 8.25 -1.20 37.14
C SER A 242 8.56 -1.80 35.77
N TRP A 243 9.83 -2.11 35.49
CA TRP A 243 10.24 -2.74 34.24
C TRP A 243 9.66 -4.16 34.09
N ARG A 244 9.70 -4.98 35.14
CA ARG A 244 9.12 -6.33 35.12
C ARG A 244 7.62 -6.31 34.86
N SER A 245 6.90 -5.35 35.44
CA SER A 245 5.47 -5.17 35.18
C SER A 245 5.19 -4.76 33.73
N ASP A 246 5.97 -3.84 33.17
CA ASP A 246 5.87 -3.47 31.74
C ASP A 246 6.16 -4.66 30.81
N ARG A 247 7.24 -5.41 31.09
CA ARG A 247 7.60 -6.61 30.33
C ARG A 247 6.52 -7.66 30.40
N GLN A 248 5.96 -7.93 31.58
CA GLN A 248 4.85 -8.85 31.74
C GLN A 248 3.64 -8.43 30.89
N GLN A 249 3.26 -7.14 30.87
CA GLN A 249 2.16 -6.66 30.03
C GLN A 249 2.42 -6.86 28.53
N ARG A 250 3.67 -6.66 28.09
CA ARG A 250 4.09 -6.92 26.70
C ARG A 250 4.06 -8.41 26.37
N ASP A 251 4.52 -9.27 27.28
CA ASP A 251 4.50 -10.73 27.11
C ASP A 251 3.06 -11.26 27.05
N GLU A 252 2.18 -10.77 27.94
CA GLU A 252 0.75 -11.07 27.91
C GLU A 252 0.10 -10.59 26.61
N HIS A 253 0.45 -9.41 26.12
CA HIS A 253 0.01 -8.91 24.81
C HIS A 253 0.51 -9.79 23.66
N ALA A 254 1.78 -10.21 23.69
CA ALA A 254 2.37 -11.10 22.67
C ALA A 254 1.67 -12.47 22.61
N GLN A 255 1.21 -12.98 23.75
CA GLN A 255 0.54 -14.28 23.85
C GLN A 255 -0.99 -14.21 23.69
N ARG A 256 -1.58 -13.01 23.75
CA ARG A 256 -3.04 -12.85 23.67
C ARG A 256 -3.60 -13.28 22.31
N ALA A 257 -4.61 -14.13 22.35
CA ALA A 257 -5.42 -14.51 21.21
C ALA A 257 -6.47 -13.42 20.92
N TYR A 258 -6.07 -12.37 20.21
CA TYR A 258 -7.01 -11.39 19.66
C TYR A 258 -7.90 -12.03 18.59
N TRP A 259 -9.10 -11.47 18.35
CA TRP A 259 -9.99 -11.97 17.30
C TRP A 259 -9.31 -12.03 15.94
N ARG A 260 -8.54 -11.00 15.57
CA ARG A 260 -7.58 -11.03 14.46
C ARG A 260 -6.29 -10.34 14.88
N ARG A 261 -5.14 -10.92 14.50
CA ARG A 261 -3.81 -10.31 14.67
C ARG A 261 -2.94 -10.61 13.47
N TRP A 262 -2.18 -9.60 13.05
CA TRP A 262 -1.10 -9.72 12.09
C TRP A 262 0.17 -9.15 12.72
N ASN A 263 1.15 -10.02 12.99
CA ASN A 263 2.51 -9.60 13.28
C ASN A 263 3.28 -9.49 11.96
N LEU A 264 3.51 -8.28 11.46
CA LEU A 264 4.15 -8.05 10.17
C LEU A 264 5.67 -8.14 10.21
N ALA A 265 6.26 -8.46 11.37
CA ALA A 265 7.65 -8.92 11.44
C ALA A 265 7.80 -10.42 11.07
N ASP A 266 6.69 -11.18 11.03
CA ASP A 266 6.69 -12.59 10.63
C ASP A 266 6.55 -12.76 9.10
N ASP A 267 7.39 -13.62 8.54
CA ASP A 267 7.47 -13.89 7.09
C ASP A 267 6.12 -14.37 6.52
N ALA A 268 5.46 -15.31 7.20
CA ALA A 268 4.21 -15.91 6.71
C ALA A 268 3.05 -14.91 6.75
N THR A 269 2.95 -14.17 7.84
CA THR A 269 1.95 -13.11 8.01
C THR A 269 2.14 -12.03 6.97
N TYR A 270 3.36 -11.54 6.76
CA TYR A 270 3.64 -10.52 5.75
C TYR A 270 3.36 -11.00 4.32
N ALA A 271 3.72 -12.25 3.99
CA ALA A 271 3.45 -12.85 2.69
C ALA A 271 1.94 -12.98 2.38
N SER A 272 1.08 -12.99 3.40
CA SER A 272 -0.38 -13.00 3.23
C SER A 272 -0.98 -11.63 2.88
N TRP A 273 -0.21 -10.55 2.98
CA TRP A 273 -0.64 -9.19 2.62
C TRP A 273 -0.25 -8.86 1.18
N PHE A 274 -1.05 -8.01 0.53
CA PHE A 274 -0.81 -7.53 -0.83
C PHE A 274 0.15 -6.36 -0.81
N ARG A 275 1.16 -6.41 -1.69
CA ARG A 275 2.25 -5.44 -1.77
C ARG A 275 2.24 -4.82 -3.15
N VAL A 276 2.30 -3.49 -3.19
CA VAL A 276 2.38 -2.73 -4.44
C VAL A 276 3.52 -1.74 -4.34
N GLY A 277 4.30 -1.65 -5.42
CA GLY A 277 5.45 -0.76 -5.54
C GLY A 277 6.78 -1.39 -5.12
N THR A 278 7.88 -0.70 -5.46
CA THR A 278 9.26 -1.20 -5.32
C THR A 278 9.92 -0.82 -3.99
N GLY A 279 9.21 -0.08 -3.14
CA GLY A 279 9.67 0.30 -1.80
C GLY A 279 9.52 -0.82 -0.77
N LEU A 280 8.66 -1.80 -1.05
CA LEU A 280 8.39 -2.91 -0.14
C LEU A 280 9.30 -4.11 -0.43
N PRO A 281 10.01 -4.63 0.59
CA PRO A 281 10.88 -5.80 0.43
C PRO A 281 10.08 -7.11 0.26
N ASN A 282 10.78 -8.17 -0.17
CA ASN A 282 10.15 -9.50 -0.32
C ASN A 282 9.85 -10.18 1.02
N LYS A 283 10.53 -9.77 2.09
CA LYS A 283 10.37 -10.23 3.48
C LYS A 283 10.38 -9.02 4.42
N PRO A 284 9.82 -9.11 5.64
CA PRO A 284 10.00 -8.07 6.65
C PRO A 284 11.47 -7.78 6.89
N LEU A 285 11.78 -6.52 7.21
CA LEU A 285 13.13 -6.11 7.56
C LEU A 285 13.44 -6.56 8.98
N ALA A 286 14.66 -7.06 9.17
CA ALA A 286 15.16 -7.47 10.48
C ALA A 286 15.35 -6.27 11.40
N ALA A 287 15.42 -6.53 12.71
CA ALA A 287 15.68 -5.50 13.69
C ALA A 287 17.08 -4.89 13.50
N GLY A 288 17.16 -3.57 13.69
CA GLY A 288 18.37 -2.81 13.43
C GLY A 288 18.50 -2.33 11.98
N GLU A 289 17.54 -2.63 11.10
CA GLU A 289 17.50 -1.96 9.81
C GLU A 289 17.33 -0.45 10.01
N TYR A 290 17.95 0.36 9.16
CA TYR A 290 18.09 1.79 9.41
C TYR A 290 17.92 2.63 8.14
N ALA A 291 17.59 3.90 8.30
CA ALA A 291 17.52 4.84 7.19
C ALA A 291 18.68 5.84 7.25
N VAL A 292 19.33 6.07 6.12
CA VAL A 292 20.31 7.16 5.95
C VAL A 292 19.54 8.46 5.84
N ALA A 293 19.96 9.49 6.59
CA ALA A 293 19.40 10.82 6.41
C ALA A 293 19.85 11.38 5.06
N ILE A 294 18.90 11.69 4.18
CA ILE A 294 19.17 12.08 2.78
C ILE A 294 19.64 13.54 2.62
N SER A 295 19.52 14.36 3.68
CA SER A 295 19.95 15.76 3.71
C SER A 295 20.36 16.19 5.12
N GLY A 296 20.95 17.39 5.22
CA GLY A 296 21.37 17.98 6.49
C GLY A 296 22.63 17.35 7.10
N GLU A 297 22.90 17.70 8.37
CA GLU A 297 24.12 17.31 9.09
C GLU A 297 24.09 15.89 9.65
N ASN A 298 22.91 15.30 9.83
CA ASN A 298 22.76 13.97 10.43
C ASN A 298 23.12 12.87 9.44
N ALA A 299 23.75 11.80 9.91
CA ALA A 299 24.09 10.62 9.13
C ALA A 299 22.88 9.69 8.95
N LEU A 300 22.21 9.36 10.05
CA LEU A 300 21.07 8.45 10.10
C LEU A 300 19.80 9.20 10.47
N ALA A 301 18.68 8.79 9.86
CA ALA A 301 17.35 9.29 10.16
C ALA A 301 16.63 8.48 11.25
N GLY A 302 16.97 7.19 11.38
CA GLY A 302 16.42 6.31 12.40
C GLY A 302 16.93 4.88 12.29
N ILE A 303 16.79 4.13 13.38
CA ILE A 303 17.04 2.69 13.46
C ILE A 303 15.73 2.03 13.88
N TYR A 304 15.37 0.96 13.21
CA TYR A 304 14.03 0.40 13.32
C TYR A 304 14.05 -1.02 13.88
N PRO A 305 13.07 -1.40 14.72
CA PRO A 305 12.86 -2.79 15.07
C PRO A 305 12.40 -3.59 13.84
N SER A 306 12.29 -4.90 13.96
CA SER A 306 11.78 -5.77 12.91
C SER A 306 10.38 -5.36 12.45
N GLY A 307 10.12 -5.40 11.15
CA GLY A 307 8.83 -5.01 10.59
C GLY A 307 8.92 -4.60 9.12
N VAL A 308 7.85 -3.99 8.61
CA VAL A 308 7.77 -3.58 7.21
C VAL A 308 8.02 -2.09 7.12
N TYR A 309 9.00 -1.66 6.33
CA TYR A 309 9.30 -0.25 6.07
C TYR A 309 9.48 -0.01 4.58
N SER A 310 8.85 1.03 4.07
CA SER A 310 8.88 1.37 2.63
C SER A 310 10.11 2.17 2.20
N HIS A 311 10.83 2.78 3.15
CA HIS A 311 12.00 3.62 2.89
C HIS A 311 13.33 2.95 3.19
N GLY A 312 13.37 1.61 3.24
CA GLY A 312 14.60 0.88 3.55
C GLY A 312 15.80 1.30 2.68
N LEU A 313 15.55 1.71 1.43
CA LEU A 313 16.56 2.31 0.54
C LEU A 313 16.27 3.78 0.20
N SER A 314 15.04 4.11 -0.16
CA SER A 314 14.65 5.48 -0.50
C SER A 314 13.17 5.69 -0.20
N ALA A 315 12.82 6.88 0.30
CA ALA A 315 11.44 7.31 0.48
C ALA A 315 10.78 7.77 -0.84
N LYS A 316 11.51 7.78 -1.97
CA LYS A 316 10.93 8.04 -3.31
C LYS A 316 10.25 6.80 -3.89
N HIS A 317 10.61 5.62 -3.40
CA HIS A 317 10.04 4.38 -3.91
C HIS A 317 8.54 4.27 -3.59
N PRO A 318 7.72 3.81 -4.53
CA PRO A 318 6.29 3.64 -4.33
C PRO A 318 6.04 2.49 -3.36
N ALA A 319 5.08 2.66 -2.46
CA ALA A 319 4.70 1.63 -1.53
C ALA A 319 3.22 1.72 -1.12
N ARG A 320 2.49 0.62 -1.30
CA ARG A 320 1.20 0.40 -0.67
C ARG A 320 1.12 -1.04 -0.19
N LEU A 321 0.63 -1.20 1.03
CA LEU A 321 0.49 -2.48 1.70
C LEU A 321 -0.97 -2.64 2.14
N SER A 322 -1.61 -3.75 1.80
CA SER A 322 -3.01 -3.99 2.20
C SER A 322 -3.26 -5.42 2.67
N SER A 323 -4.16 -5.58 3.63
CA SER A 323 -4.52 -6.90 4.17
C SER A 323 -5.48 -7.65 3.26
N GLY A 324 -5.70 -8.93 3.55
CA GLY A 324 -6.91 -9.64 3.12
C GLY A 324 -8.19 -9.00 3.68
N LYS A 325 -9.34 -9.31 3.07
CA LYS A 325 -10.62 -8.83 3.60
C LYS A 325 -11.03 -9.60 4.86
N VAL A 326 -11.69 -8.90 5.77
CA VAL A 326 -12.24 -9.43 7.00
C VAL A 326 -13.70 -8.98 7.10
N ARG A 327 -14.62 -9.95 7.14
CA ARG A 327 -16.02 -9.70 7.48
C ARG A 327 -16.12 -9.45 8.98
N LEU A 328 -16.66 -8.31 9.37
CA LEU A 328 -16.91 -7.97 10.78
C LEU A 328 -18.13 -8.75 11.28
N ASP A 329 -18.02 -9.34 12.48
CA ASP A 329 -19.08 -10.15 13.11
C ASP A 329 -19.49 -9.65 14.50
N ASP A 330 -18.89 -8.56 14.96
CA ASP A 330 -19.09 -7.97 16.27
C ASP A 330 -18.62 -6.50 16.28
N ASN A 331 -18.96 -5.77 17.33
CA ASN A 331 -18.45 -4.44 17.59
C ASN A 331 -16.97 -4.53 17.96
N CYS A 332 -16.12 -3.96 17.11
CA CYS A 332 -14.67 -4.09 17.24
C CYS A 332 -13.93 -2.74 17.15
N ASP A 333 -12.70 -2.73 17.65
CA ASP A 333 -11.71 -1.69 17.42
C ASP A 333 -10.53 -2.26 16.61
N LEU A 334 -10.09 -1.55 15.57
CA LEU A 334 -8.84 -1.83 14.86
C LEU A 334 -7.70 -1.06 15.52
N TRP A 335 -6.59 -1.75 15.76
CA TRP A 335 -5.36 -1.16 16.30
C TRP A 335 -4.19 -1.43 15.34
N LEU A 336 -3.45 -0.38 14.99
CA LEU A 336 -2.29 -0.43 14.12
C LEU A 336 -1.06 0.17 14.82
N ARG A 337 0.07 -0.56 14.86
CA ARG A 337 1.36 -0.05 15.35
C ARG A 337 2.18 0.44 14.18
N VAL A 338 2.23 1.76 14.01
CA VAL A 338 2.68 2.42 12.78
C VAL A 338 3.58 3.63 13.06
N ILE A 339 4.35 4.00 12.03
CA ILE A 339 5.25 5.15 11.96
C ILE A 339 5.32 5.62 10.51
N GLY A 340 5.64 6.88 10.23
CA GLY A 340 5.81 7.35 8.85
C GLY A 340 6.05 8.84 8.73
N ASP A 341 6.22 9.32 7.51
CA ASP A 341 6.44 10.73 7.19
C ASP A 341 5.98 11.07 5.76
N GLY A 342 5.98 12.36 5.43
CA GLY A 342 5.74 12.84 4.07
C GLY A 342 4.32 12.53 3.59
N GLY A 343 3.33 12.67 4.48
CA GLY A 343 1.93 12.44 4.13
C GLY A 343 1.53 10.98 3.94
N ALA A 344 2.39 10.02 4.30
CA ALA A 344 2.00 8.62 4.37
C ALA A 344 0.83 8.43 5.36
N SER A 345 -0.05 7.47 5.09
CA SER A 345 -1.30 7.32 5.83
C SER A 345 -1.73 5.87 6.01
N THR A 346 -2.67 5.68 6.93
CA THR A 346 -3.34 4.42 7.21
C THR A 346 -4.85 4.63 7.20
N ARG A 347 -5.57 3.54 6.95
CA ARG A 347 -7.02 3.48 7.07
C ARG A 347 -7.50 2.04 7.14
N TYR A 348 -8.74 1.87 7.56
CA TYR A 348 -9.55 0.75 7.08
C TYR A 348 -10.31 1.18 5.82
N VAL A 349 -10.62 0.21 4.97
CA VAL A 349 -11.38 0.38 3.74
C VAL A 349 -12.54 -0.59 3.77
N VAL A 350 -13.76 -0.07 3.71
CA VAL A 350 -15.00 -0.87 3.75
C VAL A 350 -15.47 -1.09 2.32
N GLU A 351 -15.71 -2.34 1.94
CA GLU A 351 -16.19 -2.71 0.60
C GLU A 351 -15.42 -2.04 -0.56
N ASP A 352 -14.10 -1.92 -0.39
CA ASP A 352 -13.18 -1.32 -1.34
C ASP A 352 -13.48 0.17 -1.68
N TYR A 353 -14.20 0.89 -0.81
CA TYR A 353 -14.52 2.31 -1.01
C TYR A 353 -13.29 3.24 -0.84
N PRO A 354 -12.86 3.96 -1.89
CA PRO A 354 -11.54 4.62 -1.89
C PRO A 354 -11.52 6.03 -1.29
N ARG A 355 -12.67 6.69 -1.05
CA ARG A 355 -12.69 8.08 -0.52
C ARG A 355 -12.62 8.11 1.02
N ASN A 356 -12.42 9.30 1.57
CA ASN A 356 -12.54 9.57 3.00
C ASN A 356 -13.92 10.11 3.36
N GLY A 357 -14.18 10.18 4.66
CA GLY A 357 -15.39 10.75 5.25
C GLY A 357 -15.39 10.52 6.75
N THR A 358 -16.40 11.02 7.45
CA THR A 358 -16.51 10.88 8.92
C THR A 358 -16.44 9.42 9.37
N VAL A 359 -17.11 8.53 8.64
CA VAL A 359 -17.12 7.07 8.87
C VAL A 359 -16.11 6.32 7.99
N PHE A 360 -15.27 7.03 7.23
CA PHE A 360 -14.18 6.48 6.42
C PHE A 360 -12.87 7.22 6.77
N PRO A 361 -12.37 7.06 8.01
CA PRO A 361 -11.24 7.84 8.51
C PRO A 361 -9.95 7.47 7.77
N VAL A 362 -9.14 8.50 7.50
CA VAL A 362 -7.78 8.37 6.99
C VAL A 362 -6.86 9.13 7.92
N THR A 363 -5.87 8.45 8.47
CA THR A 363 -4.98 9.01 9.48
C THR A 363 -3.59 9.16 8.92
N THR A 364 -3.05 10.39 8.92
CA THR A 364 -1.66 10.64 8.53
C THR A 364 -0.71 10.10 9.60
N LEU A 365 0.40 9.53 9.16
CA LEU A 365 1.43 8.96 10.02
C LEU A 365 2.35 10.03 10.61
N SER A 366 3.00 9.70 11.72
CA SER A 366 3.97 10.55 12.41
C SER A 366 5.34 9.87 12.51
N LYS A 367 6.39 10.67 12.76
CA LYS A 367 7.78 10.23 12.87
C LYS A 367 8.09 9.41 14.13
N ASP A 368 7.10 9.24 15.00
CA ASP A 368 7.20 8.48 16.23
C ASP A 368 6.25 7.29 16.18
N TRP A 369 6.67 6.18 16.77
CA TRP A 369 5.81 5.02 16.90
C TRP A 369 4.55 5.35 17.69
N GLN A 370 3.41 4.97 17.15
CA GLN A 370 2.13 5.14 17.80
C GLN A 370 1.21 3.96 17.52
N TRP A 371 0.33 3.71 18.49
CA TRP A 371 -0.88 2.93 18.25
C TRP A 371 -1.95 3.87 17.70
N GLN A 372 -2.43 3.56 16.50
CA GLN A 372 -3.62 4.18 15.96
C GLN A 372 -4.81 3.27 16.18
N LYS A 373 -5.88 3.84 16.73
CA LYS A 373 -7.13 3.14 17.04
C LYS A 373 -8.24 3.64 16.14
N PHE A 374 -8.99 2.72 15.56
CA PHE A 374 -10.17 3.01 14.75
C PHE A 374 -11.37 2.24 15.30
N ASP A 375 -12.51 2.93 15.47
CA ASP A 375 -13.77 2.28 15.81
C ASP A 375 -14.39 1.69 14.53
N LEU A 376 -14.71 0.38 14.58
CA LEU A 376 -15.32 -0.34 13.46
C LEU A 376 -16.81 -0.62 13.67
N THR A 377 -17.39 -0.21 14.80
CA THR A 377 -18.78 -0.51 15.20
C THR A 377 -19.80 -0.14 14.12
N TYR A 378 -19.60 0.98 13.42
CA TYR A 378 -20.52 1.44 12.38
C TYR A 378 -20.63 0.47 11.19
N TRP A 379 -19.57 -0.30 10.93
CA TRP A 379 -19.46 -1.21 9.78
C TRP A 379 -19.59 -2.68 10.21
N ASN A 380 -20.24 -2.95 11.35
CA ASN A 380 -20.52 -4.32 11.74
C ASN A 380 -21.29 -5.02 10.61
N GLU A 381 -20.99 -6.30 10.40
CA GLU A 381 -21.46 -7.08 9.26
C GLU A 381 -20.92 -6.67 7.90
N ASP A 382 -20.04 -5.68 7.72
CA ASP A 382 -19.42 -5.38 6.40
C ASP A 382 -18.04 -6.03 6.25
N GLU A 383 -17.55 -6.16 5.01
CA GLU A 383 -16.16 -6.50 4.76
C GLU A 383 -15.26 -5.27 4.81
N ILE A 384 -14.19 -5.36 5.58
CA ILE A 384 -13.11 -4.37 5.59
C ILE A 384 -11.79 -4.96 5.14
N HIS A 385 -10.86 -4.11 4.74
CA HIS A 385 -9.43 -4.42 4.75
C HIS A 385 -8.64 -3.24 5.30
N ILE A 386 -7.38 -3.49 5.66
CA ILE A 386 -6.45 -2.49 6.17
C ILE A 386 -5.59 -2.02 5.00
N GLU A 387 -5.32 -0.72 4.96
CA GLU A 387 -4.43 -0.09 3.99
C GLU A 387 -3.40 0.80 4.69
N VAL A 388 -2.14 0.68 4.25
CA VAL A 388 -1.04 1.59 4.59
C VAL A 388 -0.36 2.03 3.29
N THR A 389 -0.20 3.33 3.11
CA THR A 389 0.24 3.90 1.82
C THR A 389 1.22 5.04 2.00
N SER A 390 2.22 5.13 1.13
CA SER A 390 2.94 6.39 0.90
C SER A 390 2.02 7.40 0.20
N GLY A 391 2.33 8.69 0.36
CA GLY A 391 1.45 9.80 -0.03
C GLY A 391 0.98 9.75 -1.48
N LYS A 392 1.89 9.48 -2.42
CA LYS A 392 1.57 9.43 -3.86
C LYS A 392 0.89 8.15 -4.33
N ASP A 393 0.85 7.14 -3.49
CA ASP A 393 0.44 5.77 -3.86
C ASP A 393 -0.97 5.44 -3.34
N ALA A 394 -1.63 6.39 -2.66
CA ALA A 394 -3.02 6.27 -2.27
C ALA A 394 -3.93 6.20 -3.52
N PRO A 395 -4.98 5.36 -3.54
CA PRO A 395 -5.86 5.20 -4.72
C PRO A 395 -6.51 6.48 -5.22
N LEU A 396 -6.82 7.40 -4.31
CA LEU A 396 -7.56 8.64 -4.61
C LEU A 396 -7.09 9.84 -3.78
N LEU A 397 -6.83 9.64 -2.49
CA LEU A 397 -6.48 10.72 -1.55
C LEU A 397 -4.97 11.01 -1.58
N VAL A 398 -4.53 11.40 -2.77
CA VAL A 398 -3.12 11.54 -3.12
C VAL A 398 -2.51 12.73 -2.38
N ASN A 399 -1.40 12.48 -1.70
CA ASN A 399 -0.53 13.52 -1.18
C ASN A 399 0.71 13.63 -2.08
N ASN A 400 0.97 14.82 -2.63
CA ASN A 400 1.98 15.05 -3.66
C ASN A 400 3.42 15.16 -3.16
N GLU A 401 3.70 14.74 -1.93
CA GLU A 401 5.07 14.64 -1.39
C GLU A 401 5.94 13.63 -2.16
N ALA A 402 7.11 14.10 -2.60
CA ALA A 402 8.05 13.30 -3.39
C ALA A 402 8.73 12.19 -2.58
N ARG A 403 8.95 12.44 -1.28
CA ARG A 403 9.58 11.51 -0.34
C ARG A 403 8.58 11.23 0.78
N SER A 404 7.98 10.05 0.73
CA SER A 404 6.92 9.63 1.64
C SER A 404 7.11 8.18 2.03
N TRP A 405 6.93 7.86 3.30
CA TRP A 405 7.19 6.50 3.77
C TRP A 405 6.39 6.16 5.00
N PHE A 406 6.15 4.87 5.15
CA PHE A 406 5.54 4.25 6.32
C PHE A 406 6.34 3.06 6.82
N GLY A 407 6.16 2.78 8.10
CA GLY A 407 6.50 1.53 8.77
C GLY A 407 5.30 0.97 9.52
N ILE A 408 5.17 -0.35 9.54
CA ILE A 408 4.14 -1.07 10.31
C ILE A 408 4.74 -2.35 10.90
N ARG A 409 4.41 -2.62 12.17
CA ARG A 409 4.81 -3.87 12.86
C ARG A 409 3.64 -4.77 13.14
N GLU A 410 2.51 -4.19 13.55
CA GLU A 410 1.39 -4.96 14.07
C GLU A 410 0.06 -4.34 13.64
N ALA A 411 -0.89 -5.21 13.35
CA ALA A 411 -2.29 -4.87 13.18
C ALA A 411 -3.15 -5.88 13.94
N MET A 412 -4.24 -5.45 14.54
CA MET A 412 -5.17 -6.35 15.22
C MET A 412 -6.58 -5.77 15.30
N ILE A 413 -7.56 -6.66 15.30
CA ILE A 413 -8.95 -6.31 15.57
C ILE A 413 -9.34 -6.92 16.92
N VAL A 414 -9.85 -6.08 17.80
CA VAL A 414 -10.15 -6.36 19.20
C VAL A 414 -11.63 -6.12 19.44
N ARG A 415 -12.35 -7.08 20.05
CA ARG A 415 -13.77 -6.89 20.35
C ARG A 415 -13.94 -5.85 21.45
N LYS A 416 -15.00 -5.05 21.38
CA LYS A 416 -15.30 -4.06 22.43
C LYS A 416 -15.45 -4.79 23.78
N GLY A 417 -14.77 -4.26 24.81
CA GLY A 417 -14.73 -4.87 26.15
C GLY A 417 -13.50 -5.75 26.40
N GLU A 418 -12.80 -6.18 25.37
CA GLU A 418 -11.50 -6.86 25.51
C GLU A 418 -10.35 -5.85 25.70
N PRO A 419 -9.29 -6.21 26.44
CA PRO A 419 -8.14 -5.34 26.65
C PRO A 419 -7.32 -5.15 25.36
N GLY A 420 -7.18 -3.89 24.93
CA GLY A 420 -6.35 -3.48 23.81
C GLY A 420 -4.84 -3.67 24.03
N PRO A 421 -4.00 -3.27 23.06
CA PRO A 421 -2.55 -3.34 23.19
C PRO A 421 -2.02 -2.37 24.27
N PRO A 422 -0.85 -2.63 24.85
CA PRO A 422 -0.21 -1.70 25.78
C PRO A 422 0.17 -0.39 25.06
N THR A 423 -0.10 0.75 25.71
CA THR A 423 0.12 2.08 25.14
C THR A 423 1.53 2.62 25.33
N ALA A 424 2.28 2.09 26.30
CA ALA A 424 3.70 2.44 26.52
C ALA A 424 4.62 1.51 25.71
N SER A 425 5.68 2.08 25.13
CA SER A 425 6.69 1.32 24.38
C SER A 425 8.05 1.49 25.05
N ARG A 426 8.30 0.71 26.11
CA ARG A 426 9.55 0.71 26.87
C ARG A 426 10.47 -0.46 26.55
N GLU A 427 10.27 -1.10 25.40
CA GLU A 427 11.01 -2.28 24.94
C GLU A 427 12.54 -2.09 24.93
N PHE A 428 13.02 -0.86 24.68
CA PHE A 428 14.45 -0.52 24.79
C PHE A 428 15.05 -0.75 26.17
N LEU A 429 14.23 -0.75 27.23
CA LEU A 429 14.68 -1.00 28.61
C LEU A 429 15.11 -2.45 28.81
N ASP A 430 14.60 -3.40 28.03
CA ASP A 430 15.01 -4.81 28.15
C ASP A 430 16.52 -4.94 27.97
N ALA A 431 17.10 -4.24 26.98
CA ALA A 431 18.54 -4.25 26.73
C ALA A 431 19.37 -3.65 27.89
N VAL A 432 18.81 -2.69 28.66
CA VAL A 432 19.50 -2.05 29.78
C VAL A 432 19.38 -2.88 31.06
N PHE A 433 18.18 -3.35 31.39
CA PHE A 433 17.92 -4.09 32.62
C PHE A 433 18.45 -5.52 32.58
N GLU A 434 18.50 -6.17 31.41
CA GLU A 434 19.11 -7.50 31.28
C GLU A 434 20.61 -7.47 31.59
N VAL A 435 21.33 -6.43 31.14
CA VAL A 435 22.74 -6.22 31.49
C VAL A 435 22.93 -6.01 33.00
N ALA A 436 22.01 -5.30 33.64
CA ALA A 436 22.07 -5.01 35.07
C ALA A 436 21.57 -6.17 35.96
N ALA A 437 21.03 -7.26 35.37
CA ALA A 437 20.43 -8.36 36.13
C ALA A 437 21.47 -9.15 36.94
N ASP A 438 22.64 -9.43 36.35
CA ASP A 438 23.70 -10.21 36.99
C ASP A 438 24.54 -9.41 37.99
N SER A 439 24.58 -8.08 37.83
CA SER A 439 25.33 -7.17 38.69
C SER A 439 24.56 -5.86 38.88
N PRO A 440 23.61 -5.82 39.84
CA PRO A 440 22.81 -4.64 40.10
C PRO A 440 23.69 -3.42 40.44
N PRO A 441 23.45 -2.25 39.83
CA PRO A 441 24.21 -1.05 40.14
C PRO A 441 24.00 -0.64 41.59
N LYS A 442 25.06 -0.16 42.24
CA LYS A 442 25.04 0.34 43.62
C LYS A 442 25.24 1.86 43.69
N SER A 443 25.58 2.47 42.56
CA SER A 443 25.84 3.90 42.44
C SER A 443 25.40 4.41 41.06
N PHE A 444 25.36 5.74 40.88
CA PHE A 444 25.14 6.33 39.55
C PHE A 444 26.29 6.05 38.58
N ASP A 445 27.49 5.79 39.08
CA ASP A 445 28.64 5.40 38.26
C ASP A 445 28.43 4.00 37.69
N ASP A 446 28.05 3.04 38.55
CA ASP A 446 27.70 1.67 38.16
C ASP A 446 26.51 1.67 37.17
N LEU A 447 25.48 2.48 37.43
CA LEU A 447 24.33 2.59 36.54
C LEU A 447 24.74 3.14 35.16
N ALA A 448 25.64 4.13 35.13
CA ALA A 448 26.17 4.65 33.87
C ALA A 448 26.96 3.56 33.11
N ASP A 449 27.72 2.72 33.82
CA ASP A 449 28.40 1.57 33.23
C ASP A 449 27.40 0.56 32.64
N CYS A 450 26.27 0.28 33.31
CA CYS A 450 25.21 -0.56 32.75
C CYS A 450 24.67 -0.01 31.42
N TYR A 451 24.39 1.29 31.33
CA TYR A 451 23.95 1.92 30.07
C TYR A 451 25.02 1.83 28.98
N VAL A 452 26.28 2.11 29.31
CA VAL A 452 27.40 2.01 28.35
C VAL A 452 27.56 0.58 27.85
N GLN A 453 27.47 -0.42 28.74
CA GLN A 453 27.54 -1.83 28.37
C GLN A 453 26.36 -2.25 27.49
N ALA A 454 25.13 -1.88 27.84
CA ALA A 454 23.94 -2.16 27.04
C ALA A 454 24.04 -1.58 25.63
N VAL A 455 24.47 -0.31 25.51
CA VAL A 455 24.71 0.34 24.22
C VAL A 455 25.81 -0.39 23.45
N ASN A 456 26.95 -0.72 24.06
CA ASN A 456 28.04 -1.43 23.38
C ASN A 456 27.62 -2.82 22.88
N VAL A 457 26.81 -3.56 23.65
CA VAL A 457 26.24 -4.85 23.23
C VAL A 457 25.33 -4.64 22.03
N ALA A 458 24.41 -3.67 22.09
CA ALA A 458 23.52 -3.34 20.99
C ALA A 458 24.27 -2.89 19.72
N VAL A 459 25.31 -2.06 19.85
CA VAL A 459 26.13 -1.61 18.72
C VAL A 459 26.89 -2.77 18.07
N ARG A 460 27.44 -3.71 18.85
CA ARG A 460 28.11 -4.91 18.30
C ARG A 460 27.13 -5.83 17.57
N ALA A 461 25.94 -6.02 18.15
CA ALA A 461 24.87 -6.79 17.50
C ALA A 461 24.42 -6.11 16.20
N TRP A 462 24.19 -4.80 16.23
CA TRP A 462 23.82 -4.02 15.06
C TRP A 462 24.88 -4.06 13.95
N ARG A 463 26.16 -3.87 14.29
CA ARG A 463 27.30 -3.95 13.37
C ARG A 463 27.29 -5.24 12.53
N THR A 464 26.90 -6.36 13.13
CA THR A 464 26.88 -7.68 12.48
C THR A 464 25.51 -8.04 11.90
N GLY A 465 24.51 -7.16 12.01
CA GLY A 465 23.14 -7.40 11.53
C GLY A 465 22.30 -8.33 12.41
N ASN A 466 22.71 -8.56 13.66
CA ASN A 466 22.07 -9.47 14.60
C ASN A 466 21.39 -8.74 15.77
N ALA A 467 21.09 -7.44 15.63
CA ALA A 467 20.36 -6.71 16.66
C ALA A 467 18.96 -7.31 16.84
N ASN A 468 18.45 -7.34 18.06
CA ASN A 468 17.04 -7.60 18.35
C ASN A 468 16.22 -6.29 18.45
N ASP A 469 14.90 -6.39 18.63
CA ASP A 469 14.01 -5.23 18.67
C ASP A 469 14.32 -4.26 19.82
N ALA A 470 14.60 -4.78 21.01
CA ALA A 470 14.98 -3.99 22.18
C ALA A 470 16.29 -3.21 21.92
N GLN A 471 17.28 -3.86 21.32
CA GLN A 471 18.55 -3.24 20.94
C GLN A 471 18.36 -2.18 19.84
N ALA A 472 17.51 -2.44 18.83
CA ALA A 472 17.20 -1.47 17.78
C ALA A 472 16.51 -0.22 18.36
N HIS A 473 15.52 -0.40 19.23
CA HIS A 473 14.86 0.70 19.94
C HIS A 473 15.82 1.47 20.86
N LEU A 474 16.74 0.79 21.54
CA LEU A 474 17.77 1.43 22.35
C LEU A 474 18.67 2.33 21.50
N LEU A 475 19.18 1.84 20.38
CA LEU A 475 20.05 2.61 19.49
C LEU A 475 19.34 3.81 18.87
N ASP A 476 18.09 3.66 18.43
CA ASP A 476 17.27 4.78 17.92
C ASP A 476 17.02 5.85 18.99
N ALA A 477 16.72 5.42 20.22
CA ALA A 477 16.52 6.35 21.33
C ALA A 477 17.82 7.08 21.72
N CYS A 478 18.96 6.40 21.68
CA CYS A 478 20.27 7.01 21.86
C CYS A 478 20.57 8.05 20.77
N LEU A 479 20.25 7.75 19.51
CA LEU A 479 20.39 8.66 18.37
C LEU A 479 19.56 9.94 18.58
N LYS A 480 18.27 9.78 18.89
CA LYS A 480 17.31 10.89 19.08
C LYS A 480 17.64 11.77 20.29
N GLN A 481 18.26 11.21 21.33
CA GLN A 481 18.64 11.95 22.55
C GLN A 481 20.09 12.44 22.57
N GLY A 482 20.80 12.32 21.44
CA GLY A 482 22.19 12.79 21.30
C GLY A 482 23.17 12.06 22.21
N LEU A 483 22.89 10.80 22.55
CA LEU A 483 23.79 9.95 23.35
C LEU A 483 24.83 9.22 22.48
N LEU A 484 24.53 9.07 21.19
CA LEU A 484 25.46 8.55 20.19
C LEU A 484 25.73 9.63 19.13
N PRO A 485 26.97 9.77 18.62
CA PRO A 485 27.27 10.69 17.53
C PRO A 485 26.41 10.40 16.30
N ASN A 486 25.79 11.41 15.73
CA ASN A 486 25.03 11.26 14.49
C ASN A 486 25.36 12.35 13.47
N LYS A 487 26.19 13.35 13.80
CA LYS A 487 26.58 14.34 12.81
C LYS A 487 27.68 13.79 11.90
N LEU A 488 27.65 14.16 10.63
CA LEU A 488 28.64 13.72 9.64
C LEU A 488 30.08 14.07 10.04
N ASP A 489 30.29 15.21 10.68
CA ASP A 489 31.62 15.64 11.13
C ASP A 489 32.15 14.84 12.33
N GLU A 490 31.27 14.18 13.08
CA GLU A 490 31.65 13.24 14.13
C GLU A 490 31.93 11.82 13.59
N LEU A 491 31.47 11.53 12.36
CA LEU A 491 31.50 10.21 11.74
C LEU A 491 32.45 10.18 10.53
N VAL A 492 33.71 10.58 10.74
CA VAL A 492 34.72 10.81 9.70
C VAL A 492 34.85 9.66 8.69
N ALA A 493 34.90 8.40 9.16
CA ALA A 493 35.02 7.24 8.28
C ALA A 493 33.73 6.90 7.51
N ALA A 494 32.56 7.15 8.11
CA ALA A 494 31.27 6.88 7.46
C ALA A 494 30.84 8.02 6.52
N LYS A 495 31.29 9.25 6.75
CA LYS A 495 30.95 10.45 5.97
C LYS A 495 31.08 10.25 4.44
N PRO A 496 32.20 9.74 3.88
CA PRO A 496 32.29 9.54 2.43
C PRO A 496 31.27 8.51 1.91
N LEU A 497 31.01 7.43 2.66
CA LEU A 497 30.03 6.40 2.29
C LEU A 497 28.60 6.95 2.29
N ILE A 498 28.26 7.77 3.29
CA ILE A 498 26.96 8.43 3.40
C ILE A 498 26.78 9.46 2.28
N ASN A 499 27.82 10.22 1.96
CA ASN A 499 27.76 11.17 0.84
C ASN A 499 27.54 10.47 -0.49
N GLU A 500 28.18 9.32 -0.72
CA GLU A 500 27.93 8.52 -1.92
C GLU A 500 26.51 7.93 -1.93
N TYR A 501 26.02 7.45 -0.78
CA TYR A 501 24.62 7.01 -0.64
C TYR A 501 23.64 8.12 -1.03
N ARG A 502 23.84 9.33 -0.50
CA ARG A 502 23.00 10.51 -0.80
C ARG A 502 23.04 10.86 -2.28
N ARG A 503 24.22 10.84 -2.90
CA ARG A 503 24.38 11.10 -4.34
C ARG A 503 23.58 10.10 -5.18
N LEU A 504 23.69 8.81 -4.86
CA LEU A 504 22.96 7.73 -5.56
C LEU A 504 21.44 7.76 -5.31
N GLU A 505 21.00 8.12 -4.10
CA GLU A 505 19.57 8.29 -3.77
C GLU A 505 18.95 9.50 -4.48
N GLU A 506 19.73 10.57 -4.67
CA GLU A 506 19.26 11.76 -5.38
C GLU A 506 18.94 11.44 -6.86
N GLU A 507 19.70 10.53 -7.48
CA GLU A 507 19.47 10.03 -8.84
C GLU A 507 18.22 9.16 -9.00
N ILE A 508 17.65 8.64 -7.90
CA ILE A 508 16.38 7.90 -7.95
C ILE A 508 15.26 8.85 -8.36
N VAL A 509 14.52 8.47 -9.39
CA VAL A 509 13.36 9.22 -9.88
C VAL A 509 12.16 8.98 -8.97
N VAL A 510 11.32 10.01 -8.80
CA VAL A 510 9.99 9.84 -8.21
C VAL A 510 9.08 9.28 -9.30
N PRO A 511 8.53 8.06 -9.17
CA PRO A 511 7.83 7.44 -10.30
C PRO A 511 6.57 8.19 -10.73
N THR A 512 6.22 8.06 -11.99
CA THR A 512 4.93 8.49 -12.52
C THR A 512 3.90 7.42 -12.22
N ARG A 513 2.74 7.80 -11.68
CA ARG A 513 1.64 6.87 -11.36
C ARG A 513 0.45 7.08 -12.29
N VAL A 514 -0.21 6.00 -12.69
CA VAL A 514 -1.54 6.05 -13.33
C VAL A 514 -2.58 5.43 -12.39
N PRO A 515 -3.83 5.88 -12.43
CA PRO A 515 -4.91 5.15 -11.77
C PRO A 515 -5.06 3.77 -12.40
N GLY A 516 -5.45 2.76 -11.62
CA GLY A 516 -5.65 1.41 -12.13
C GLY A 516 -6.33 0.50 -11.11
N LEU A 517 -6.33 -0.79 -11.41
CA LEU A 517 -6.83 -1.84 -10.53
C LEU A 517 -5.68 -2.60 -9.89
N GLU A 518 -5.86 -3.03 -8.65
CA GLU A 518 -4.95 -3.93 -7.97
C GLU A 518 -5.56 -5.33 -7.86
N GLU A 519 -4.77 -6.34 -8.24
CA GLU A 519 -5.16 -7.74 -8.10
C GLU A 519 -5.23 -8.15 -6.62
N THR A 520 -6.31 -8.84 -6.27
CA THR A 520 -6.44 -9.51 -4.97
C THR A 520 -6.86 -10.96 -5.15
N VAL A 521 -7.24 -11.64 -4.05
CA VAL A 521 -7.79 -12.99 -4.15
C VAL A 521 -9.10 -12.96 -4.93
N GLY A 522 -9.16 -13.76 -5.99
CA GLY A 522 -10.35 -13.99 -6.79
C GLY A 522 -11.49 -14.59 -5.97
N ARG A 523 -12.67 -13.96 -6.05
CA ARG A 523 -13.88 -14.38 -5.34
C ARG A 523 -15.06 -14.47 -6.29
N ASN A 524 -15.85 -15.52 -6.12
CA ASN A 524 -17.15 -15.60 -6.76
C ASN A 524 -18.09 -14.57 -6.14
N GLN A 525 -19.09 -14.13 -6.90
CA GLN A 525 -20.01 -13.12 -6.46
C GLN A 525 -21.39 -13.75 -6.22
N PRO A 526 -22.02 -13.56 -5.05
CA PRO A 526 -23.41 -13.94 -4.86
C PRO A 526 -24.30 -13.18 -5.83
N LEU A 527 -25.21 -13.90 -6.48
CA LEU A 527 -26.28 -13.29 -7.26
C LEU A 527 -27.21 -12.53 -6.32
N PHE A 528 -27.56 -11.30 -6.65
CA PHE A 528 -28.54 -10.54 -5.88
C PHE A 528 -29.93 -10.66 -6.50
N GLU A 529 -30.90 -11.08 -5.69
CA GLU A 529 -32.28 -11.20 -6.14
C GLU A 529 -32.82 -9.84 -6.57
N ARG A 530 -33.24 -9.72 -7.84
CA ARG A 530 -33.65 -8.44 -8.43
C ARG A 530 -32.60 -7.31 -8.32
N GLY A 531 -31.32 -7.66 -8.18
CA GLY A 531 -30.23 -6.70 -8.07
C GLY A 531 -30.09 -6.05 -6.69
N ASP A 532 -30.84 -6.53 -5.69
CA ASP A 532 -30.83 -6.04 -4.31
C ASP A 532 -29.73 -6.73 -3.49
N HIS A 533 -28.65 -6.02 -3.19
CA HIS A 533 -27.48 -6.54 -2.48
C HIS A 533 -27.79 -7.07 -1.07
N LYS A 534 -28.95 -6.73 -0.51
CA LYS A 534 -29.43 -7.23 0.78
C LYS A 534 -30.09 -8.61 0.69
N ARG A 535 -30.26 -9.14 -0.53
CA ARG A 535 -30.85 -10.45 -0.81
C ARG A 535 -29.89 -11.33 -1.62
N PRO A 536 -28.71 -11.67 -1.05
CA PRO A 536 -27.77 -12.57 -1.70
C PRO A 536 -28.35 -13.97 -1.87
N GLN A 537 -28.07 -14.56 -3.02
CA GLN A 537 -28.38 -15.94 -3.40
C GLN A 537 -27.08 -16.74 -3.53
N ALA A 538 -27.11 -17.87 -4.23
CA ALA A 538 -25.92 -18.68 -4.47
C ALA A 538 -24.82 -17.91 -5.22
N ASP A 539 -23.57 -18.22 -4.87
CA ASP A 539 -22.39 -17.70 -5.55
C ASP A 539 -22.36 -18.10 -7.03
N VAL A 540 -22.03 -17.12 -7.87
CA VAL A 540 -21.82 -17.31 -9.29
C VAL A 540 -20.33 -17.39 -9.58
N PRO A 541 -19.84 -18.51 -10.14
CA PRO A 541 -18.46 -18.64 -10.55
C PRO A 541 -18.06 -17.56 -11.57
N ARG A 542 -16.84 -17.04 -11.43
CA ARG A 542 -16.27 -16.12 -12.43
C ARG A 542 -16.03 -16.87 -13.73
N ARG A 543 -16.55 -16.32 -14.83
CA ARG A 543 -16.45 -16.83 -16.19
C ARG A 543 -16.79 -15.74 -17.19
N PHE A 544 -16.66 -16.03 -18.47
CA PHE A 544 -17.19 -15.21 -19.55
C PHE A 544 -18.69 -15.44 -19.76
N LEU A 545 -19.26 -14.92 -20.86
CA LEU A 545 -20.68 -15.10 -21.18
C LEU A 545 -20.99 -16.56 -21.52
N GLU A 546 -22.06 -17.12 -20.94
CA GLU A 546 -22.45 -18.53 -21.06
C GLU A 546 -22.68 -18.95 -22.52
N ALA A 547 -23.23 -18.04 -23.33
CA ALA A 547 -23.50 -18.27 -24.74
C ALA A 547 -22.24 -18.46 -25.60
N ILE A 548 -21.05 -18.12 -25.06
CA ILE A 548 -19.76 -18.29 -25.73
C ILE A 548 -18.97 -19.40 -25.04
N ASP A 549 -18.70 -19.25 -23.75
CA ASP A 549 -18.00 -20.27 -22.94
C ASP A 549 -18.47 -20.18 -21.48
N ALA A 550 -19.13 -21.24 -21.01
CA ALA A 550 -19.65 -21.33 -19.66
C ALA A 550 -18.60 -21.79 -18.62
N THR A 551 -17.36 -22.06 -19.05
CA THR A 551 -16.33 -22.65 -18.19
C THR A 551 -15.85 -21.64 -17.13
N PRO A 552 -15.92 -21.98 -15.82
CA PRO A 552 -15.36 -21.14 -14.76
C PRO A 552 -13.85 -20.95 -14.87
N TYR A 553 -13.38 -19.72 -14.63
CA TYR A 553 -11.96 -19.41 -14.61
C TYR A 553 -11.24 -20.14 -13.48
N GLN A 554 -10.17 -20.86 -13.83
CA GLN A 554 -9.31 -21.59 -12.89
C GLN A 554 -8.12 -20.71 -12.47
N THR A 555 -8.39 -19.70 -11.64
CA THR A 555 -7.35 -18.81 -11.09
C THR A 555 -7.68 -18.30 -9.69
N ASN A 556 -6.62 -18.14 -8.88
CA ASN A 556 -6.69 -17.54 -7.55
C ASN A 556 -6.69 -16.00 -7.59
N GLN A 557 -6.41 -15.39 -8.74
CA GLN A 557 -6.48 -13.94 -8.99
C GLN A 557 -7.86 -13.54 -9.54
N SER A 558 -8.09 -12.29 -9.93
CA SER A 558 -9.41 -11.77 -10.31
C SER A 558 -10.10 -12.48 -11.49
N GLY A 559 -9.32 -12.97 -12.45
CA GLY A 559 -9.84 -13.46 -13.74
C GLY A 559 -9.75 -12.43 -14.88
N ARG A 560 -9.23 -11.22 -14.63
CA ARG A 560 -9.09 -10.18 -15.67
C ARG A 560 -8.22 -10.63 -16.85
N ARG A 561 -7.17 -11.40 -16.61
CA ARG A 561 -6.32 -11.94 -17.68
C ARG A 561 -7.11 -12.90 -18.59
N GLN A 562 -7.91 -13.79 -18.01
CA GLN A 562 -8.78 -14.71 -18.74
C GLN A 562 -9.85 -13.94 -19.53
N LEU A 563 -10.50 -12.97 -18.89
CA LEU A 563 -11.48 -12.09 -19.54
C LEU A 563 -10.88 -11.37 -20.77
N ALA A 564 -9.62 -10.93 -20.69
CA ALA A 564 -8.94 -10.29 -21.82
C ALA A 564 -8.74 -11.26 -23.00
N GLU A 565 -8.42 -12.53 -22.72
CA GLU A 565 -8.27 -13.55 -23.78
C GLU A 565 -9.63 -13.97 -24.35
N ASP A 566 -10.68 -14.07 -23.52
CA ASP A 566 -12.03 -14.44 -23.98
C ASP A 566 -12.64 -13.43 -24.97
N LEU A 567 -12.29 -12.15 -24.85
CA LEU A 567 -12.65 -11.13 -25.85
C LEU A 567 -12.04 -11.40 -27.23
N LEU A 568 -10.88 -12.05 -27.27
CA LEU A 568 -10.07 -12.19 -28.48
C LEU A 568 -10.12 -13.59 -29.08
N ARG A 569 -10.86 -14.51 -28.46
CA ARG A 569 -11.08 -15.85 -28.99
C ARG A 569 -11.61 -15.82 -30.41
N ASN A 570 -11.30 -16.88 -31.15
CA ASN A 570 -11.72 -17.01 -32.55
C ASN A 570 -13.22 -17.32 -32.68
N ASP A 571 -13.82 -17.95 -31.65
CA ASP A 571 -15.24 -18.28 -31.58
C ASP A 571 -16.09 -17.17 -30.94
N ASN A 572 -15.50 -16.08 -30.46
CA ASN A 572 -16.23 -14.89 -30.03
C ASN A 572 -16.57 -14.01 -31.25
N PRO A 573 -17.84 -13.92 -31.67
CA PRO A 573 -18.20 -13.21 -32.88
C PRO A 573 -18.31 -11.69 -32.68
N LEU A 574 -18.24 -11.19 -31.43
CA LEU A 574 -18.65 -9.82 -31.11
C LEU A 574 -17.49 -8.84 -31.24
N THR A 575 -16.38 -9.07 -30.54
CA THR A 575 -15.36 -8.03 -30.33
C THR A 575 -14.79 -7.45 -31.62
N ARG A 576 -14.51 -8.29 -32.62
CA ARG A 576 -14.04 -7.84 -33.94
C ARG A 576 -15.12 -7.09 -34.73
N ARG A 577 -16.37 -7.59 -34.72
CA ARG A 577 -17.50 -6.94 -35.40
C ARG A 577 -17.83 -5.57 -34.82
N VAL A 578 -17.77 -5.47 -33.49
CA VAL A 578 -18.06 -4.23 -32.76
C VAL A 578 -17.05 -3.16 -33.12
N VAL A 579 -15.75 -3.46 -33.10
CA VAL A 579 -14.74 -2.46 -33.48
C VAL A 579 -14.88 -2.06 -34.95
N VAL A 580 -15.06 -3.01 -35.88
CA VAL A 580 -15.26 -2.71 -37.31
C VAL A 580 -16.46 -1.79 -37.51
N ASN A 581 -17.57 -2.08 -36.84
CA ASN A 581 -18.76 -1.25 -36.91
C ASN A 581 -18.55 0.16 -36.33
N ARG A 582 -17.80 0.28 -35.22
CA ARG A 582 -17.49 1.58 -34.61
C ARG A 582 -16.56 2.41 -35.49
N LEU A 583 -15.56 1.80 -36.12
CA LEU A 583 -14.69 2.45 -37.10
C LEU A 583 -15.52 2.93 -38.30
N TRP A 584 -16.38 2.07 -38.84
CA TRP A 584 -17.30 2.40 -39.93
C TRP A 584 -18.23 3.56 -39.54
N HIS A 585 -18.80 3.54 -38.34
CA HIS A 585 -19.66 4.61 -37.85
C HIS A 585 -18.97 5.97 -37.85
N HIS A 586 -17.73 6.06 -37.38
CA HIS A 586 -17.01 7.34 -37.33
C HIS A 586 -16.51 7.81 -38.70
N LEU A 587 -16.27 6.89 -39.63
CA LEU A 587 -15.87 7.23 -41.00
C LEU A 587 -17.05 7.63 -41.90
N PHE A 588 -18.18 6.94 -41.78
CA PHE A 588 -19.33 7.10 -42.68
C PHE A 588 -20.54 7.78 -42.01
N GLY A 589 -20.45 8.15 -40.73
CA GLY A 589 -21.52 8.78 -39.95
C GLY A 589 -22.60 7.83 -39.42
N ARG A 590 -22.61 6.56 -39.86
CA ARG A 590 -23.57 5.52 -39.44
C ARG A 590 -22.92 4.15 -39.50
N GLY A 591 -22.97 3.38 -38.43
CA GLY A 591 -22.46 2.00 -38.40
C GLY A 591 -23.23 1.07 -39.34
N ILE A 592 -22.59 -0.02 -39.76
CA ILE A 592 -23.23 -1.14 -40.47
C ILE A 592 -24.42 -1.63 -39.65
N VAL A 593 -24.20 -1.85 -38.34
CA VAL A 593 -25.21 -1.91 -37.28
C VAL A 593 -25.43 -0.47 -36.77
N PRO A 594 -26.60 0.15 -37.02
CA PRO A 594 -26.85 1.55 -36.65
C PRO A 594 -26.87 1.83 -35.14
N THR A 595 -26.98 0.78 -34.31
CA THR A 595 -26.95 0.82 -32.85
C THR A 595 -25.59 0.34 -32.34
N PRO A 596 -24.54 1.19 -32.31
CA PRO A 596 -23.16 0.75 -32.06
C PRO A 596 -22.94 0.12 -30.68
N ASP A 597 -23.79 0.43 -29.70
CA ASP A 597 -23.73 -0.11 -28.34
C ASP A 597 -24.70 -1.29 -28.10
N ASN A 598 -25.44 -1.72 -29.13
CA ASN A 598 -26.38 -2.84 -29.01
C ASN A 598 -26.44 -3.66 -30.32
N PHE A 599 -25.74 -4.79 -30.30
CA PHE A 599 -25.73 -5.84 -31.31
C PHE A 599 -26.72 -6.98 -30.99
N GLY A 600 -27.40 -6.90 -29.84
CA GLY A 600 -28.45 -7.83 -29.45
C GLY A 600 -29.74 -7.65 -30.24
N ARG A 601 -30.79 -8.38 -29.86
CA ARG A 601 -32.09 -8.40 -30.54
C ARG A 601 -32.83 -7.06 -30.54
N LEU A 602 -32.53 -6.18 -29.59
CA LEU A 602 -33.08 -4.81 -29.55
C LEU A 602 -32.27 -3.82 -30.39
N GLY A 603 -31.09 -4.23 -30.87
CA GLY A 603 -30.34 -3.49 -31.87
C GLY A 603 -31.03 -3.51 -33.24
N LEU A 604 -30.58 -2.63 -34.13
CA LEU A 604 -31.01 -2.66 -35.53
C LEU A 604 -30.14 -3.65 -36.32
N PRO A 605 -30.71 -4.44 -37.24
CA PRO A 605 -29.94 -5.40 -38.03
C PRO A 605 -28.87 -4.70 -38.87
N PRO A 606 -27.77 -5.40 -39.19
CA PRO A 606 -26.74 -4.86 -40.05
C PRO A 606 -27.30 -4.58 -41.45
N THR A 607 -26.96 -3.42 -42.01
CA THR A 607 -27.33 -3.07 -43.39
C THR A 607 -26.63 -3.94 -44.43
N HIS A 608 -25.40 -4.39 -44.12
CA HIS A 608 -24.56 -5.21 -44.98
C HIS A 608 -23.88 -6.30 -44.12
N PRO A 609 -24.59 -7.39 -43.77
CA PRO A 609 -24.10 -8.41 -42.84
C PRO A 609 -22.79 -9.05 -43.28
N GLU A 610 -22.57 -9.24 -44.58
CA GLU A 610 -21.36 -9.88 -45.12
C GLU A 610 -20.07 -9.05 -44.91
N LEU A 611 -20.19 -7.78 -44.52
CA LEU A 611 -19.05 -6.92 -44.15
C LEU A 611 -18.64 -7.05 -42.67
N LEU A 612 -19.38 -7.84 -41.87
CA LEU A 612 -19.17 -8.09 -40.44
C LEU A 612 -18.92 -9.58 -40.16
#